data_AF-A0AAX2SEK9-F1
#
_entry.id   AF-A0AAX2SEK9-F1
#
_cell.length_a   1.000
_cell.length_b   1.000
_cell.length_c   1.000
_cell.angle_alpha   90.00
_cell.angle_beta   90.00
_cell.angle_gamma   90.00
#
_symmetry.space_group_name_H-M   'P 1'
#
loop_
_entity.id
_entity.type
_entity.pdbx_description
1 polymer ?
#
loop_
_entity_poly.entity_id
_entity_poly.type
_entity_poly.pdbx_seq_one_letter_code
_entity_poly.pdbx_strand_id
1 'polypeptide(L)'
;MSRGPDRAASAPESPGDAQRQPLSVVPRRVPRRSRVSTVVMCALALAAALVGILLLNVQITQGQYQLTELTGQERALSQENEALTQDIEANSAPQNLAARANDLGMVPAQDVGSINVDTGDVTPPSAPAEKKDSQDILVPPAEMKGSDAAEKNRAAAEERAEKRAKEEAEKKTAQREADRKAEEARDLNGGSIPAPSQRAPGQ
;
A
#
# COMPACT_ATOMS: atom_id res chain seq x y z
N MET A 1 -116.83 -47.31 -14.31
CA MET A 1 -117.65 -46.44 -13.43
C MET A 1 -117.23 -46.71 -11.99
N SER A 2 -117.09 -45.83 -11.02
CA SER A 2 -117.07 -44.37 -10.90
C SER A 2 -116.85 -44.13 -9.39
N ARG A 3 -116.10 -43.06 -9.05
CA ARG A 3 -116.03 -42.36 -7.74
C ARG A 3 -115.16 -42.94 -6.60
N GLY A 4 -114.22 -42.08 -6.14
CA GLY A 4 -113.68 -42.08 -4.76
C GLY A 4 -114.70 -41.55 -3.74
N PRO A 5 -114.34 -41.29 -2.46
CA PRO A 5 -113.45 -40.15 -2.13
C PRO A 5 -112.54 -40.29 -0.87
N ASP A 6 -111.66 -39.28 -0.71
CA ASP A 6 -111.03 -38.63 0.49
C ASP A 6 -111.09 -39.32 1.88
N ARG A 7 -110.07 -39.28 2.77
CA ARG A 7 -109.15 -38.19 3.13
C ARG A 7 -108.07 -38.67 4.14
N ALA A 8 -107.02 -37.85 4.28
CA ALA A 8 -106.20 -37.57 5.48
C ALA A 8 -104.84 -38.29 5.69
N ALA A 9 -103.78 -37.50 5.45
CA ALA A 9 -102.63 -37.20 6.31
C ALA A 9 -101.72 -38.33 6.82
N SER A 10 -100.44 -38.28 6.42
CA SER A 10 -99.27 -38.49 7.30
C SER A 10 -97.98 -37.96 6.65
N ALA A 11 -97.34 -37.05 7.40
CA ALA A 11 -96.03 -36.39 7.33
C ALA A 11 -94.95 -36.77 6.27
N PRO A 12 -94.14 -35.79 5.84
CA PRO A 12 -92.86 -36.05 5.17
C PRO A 12 -91.74 -36.31 6.20
N GLU A 13 -91.12 -37.49 6.18
CA GLU A 13 -89.80 -37.69 6.79
C GLU A 13 -88.74 -37.10 5.87
N SER A 14 -88.22 -35.92 6.22
CA SER A 14 -87.00 -35.37 5.62
C SER A 14 -85.78 -36.14 6.16
N PRO A 15 -84.89 -36.66 5.29
CA PRO A 15 -83.61 -37.18 5.75
C PRO A 15 -82.81 -36.03 6.35
N GLY A 16 -82.32 -36.24 7.58
CA GLY A 16 -81.58 -35.26 8.36
C GLY A 16 -80.47 -34.59 7.56
N ASP A 17 -80.62 -33.28 7.42
CA ASP A 17 -79.62 -32.38 6.85
C ASP A 17 -78.41 -32.41 7.78
N ALA A 18 -77.40 -33.20 7.41
CA ALA A 18 -76.13 -33.25 8.12
C ALA A 18 -75.46 -31.88 7.93
N GLN A 19 -75.71 -31.02 8.91
CA GLN A 19 -75.25 -29.64 8.97
C GLN A 19 -73.73 -29.61 8.87
N ARG A 20 -73.22 -29.38 7.65
CA ARG A 20 -71.79 -29.24 7.41
C ARG A 20 -71.35 -27.95 8.11
N GLN A 21 -70.62 -28.08 9.22
CA GLN A 21 -69.93 -26.95 9.82
C GLN A 21 -69.01 -26.31 8.78
N PRO A 22 -69.19 -25.03 8.42
CA PRO A 22 -68.23 -24.35 7.56
C PRO A 22 -66.93 -24.20 8.34
N LEU A 23 -65.84 -24.76 7.80
CA LEU A 23 -64.51 -24.52 8.35
C LEU A 23 -64.19 -23.03 8.20
N SER A 24 -64.14 -22.34 9.35
CA SER A 24 -63.70 -20.95 9.42
C SER A 24 -62.19 -20.90 9.25
N VAL A 25 -61.75 -20.20 8.21
CA VAL A 25 -60.32 -19.94 7.98
C VAL A 25 -59.86 -18.96 9.04
N VAL A 26 -59.19 -19.49 10.07
CA VAL A 26 -58.48 -18.66 11.05
C VAL A 26 -57.29 -18.02 10.34
N PRO A 27 -57.23 -16.68 10.20
CA PRO A 27 -56.07 -16.05 9.62
C PRO A 27 -54.87 -16.37 10.51
N ARG A 28 -53.94 -17.16 9.98
CA ARG A 28 -52.67 -17.47 10.63
C ARG A 28 -51.94 -16.15 10.82
N ARG A 29 -52.03 -15.57 12.02
CA ARG A 29 -51.24 -14.40 12.41
C ARG A 29 -49.78 -14.83 12.41
N VAL A 30 -49.11 -14.68 11.27
CA VAL A 30 -47.67 -14.89 11.17
C VAL A 30 -47.04 -13.89 12.13
N PRO A 31 -46.29 -14.32 13.17
CA PRO A 31 -45.72 -13.41 14.14
C PRO A 31 -44.66 -12.56 13.43
N ARG A 32 -45.05 -11.38 12.94
CA ARG A 32 -44.12 -10.40 12.32
C ARG A 32 -42.97 -10.07 13.27
N ARG A 33 -43.19 -10.15 14.58
CA ARG A 33 -42.19 -9.86 15.63
C ARG A 33 -40.98 -10.80 15.59
N SER A 34 -41.13 -12.08 15.24
CA SER A 34 -39.96 -12.98 15.13
C SER A 34 -39.11 -12.64 13.92
N ARG A 35 -39.77 -12.39 12.77
CA ARG A 35 -39.08 -12.02 11.52
C ARG A 35 -38.36 -10.68 11.64
N VAL A 36 -38.97 -9.69 12.28
CA VAL A 36 -38.34 -8.38 12.52
C VAL A 36 -37.10 -8.54 13.41
N SER A 37 -37.16 -9.32 14.49
CA SER A 37 -36.00 -9.56 15.35
C SER A 37 -34.85 -10.26 14.62
N THR A 38 -35.15 -11.27 13.79
CA THR A 38 -34.13 -11.95 12.99
C THR A 38 -33.51 -11.02 11.95
N VAL A 39 -34.31 -10.19 11.28
CA VAL A 39 -33.81 -9.22 10.29
C VAL A 39 -32.94 -8.15 10.95
N VAL A 40 -33.35 -7.64 12.13
CA VAL A 40 -32.55 -6.66 12.89
C VAL A 40 -31.23 -7.27 13.35
N MET A 41 -31.23 -8.51 13.84
CA MET A 41 -29.99 -9.22 14.19
C MET A 41 -29.08 -9.45 12.98
N CYS A 42 -29.64 -9.84 11.83
CA CYS A 42 -28.87 -9.95 10.59
C CYS A 42 -28.28 -8.61 10.16
N ALA A 43 -29.06 -7.52 10.22
CA ALA A 43 -28.60 -6.19 9.86
C ALA A 43 -27.45 -5.71 10.77
N LEU A 44 -27.58 -5.94 12.09
CA LEU A 44 -26.52 -5.66 13.06
C LEU A 44 -25.27 -6.50 12.80
N ALA A 45 -25.42 -7.80 12.53
CA ALA A 45 -24.30 -8.68 12.21
C ALA A 45 -23.58 -8.25 10.93
N LEU A 46 -24.33 -7.85 9.89
CA LEU A 46 -23.77 -7.32 8.65
C LEU A 46 -23.05 -5.99 8.87
N ALA A 47 -23.64 -5.07 9.64
CA ALA A 47 -23.00 -3.81 9.98
C ALA A 47 -21.69 -4.03 10.76
N ALA A 48 -21.70 -4.94 11.74
CA ALA A 48 -20.50 -5.30 12.49
C ALA A 48 -19.43 -5.95 11.60
N ALA A 49 -19.82 -6.83 10.67
CA ALA A 49 -18.89 -7.45 9.71
C ALA A 49 -18.25 -6.39 8.78
N LEU A 50 -19.03 -5.44 8.25
CA LEU A 50 -18.53 -4.35 7.41
C LEU A 50 -17.56 -3.45 8.17
N VAL A 51 -17.87 -3.10 9.42
CA VAL A 51 -16.96 -2.34 10.30
C VAL A 51 -15.70 -3.14 10.58
N GLY A 52 -15.81 -4.45 10.85
CA GLY A 52 -14.66 -5.33 11.05
C GLY A 52 -13.74 -5.42 9.82
N ILE A 53 -14.32 -5.58 8.63
CA ILE A 53 -13.58 -5.58 7.37
C ILE A 53 -12.91 -4.23 7.13
N LEU A 54 -13.62 -3.12 7.38
CA LEU A 54 -13.07 -1.77 7.24
C LEU A 54 -11.89 -1.55 8.20
N LEU A 55 -12.03 -1.93 9.47
CA LEU A 55 -10.96 -1.84 10.47
C LEU A 55 -9.77 -2.72 10.10
N LEU A 56 -10.02 -3.96 9.65
CA LEU A 56 -8.98 -4.84 9.14
C LEU A 56 -8.26 -4.24 7.93
N ASN A 57 -9.00 -3.64 7.00
CA ASN A 57 -8.46 -2.93 5.85
C ASN A 57 -7.62 -1.71 6.28
N VAL A 58 -8.08 -0.95 7.27
CA VAL A 58 -7.33 0.17 7.86
C VAL A 58 -6.03 -0.31 8.53
N GLN A 59 -6.05 -1.45 9.23
CA GLN A 59 -4.85 -2.05 9.82
C GLN A 59 -3.87 -2.55 8.76
N ILE A 60 -4.36 -3.17 7.68
CA ILE A 60 -3.54 -3.56 6.53
C ILE A 60 -2.93 -2.32 5.85
N THR A 61 -3.66 -1.22 5.82
CA THR A 61 -3.19 0.06 5.26
C THR A 61 -2.18 0.76 6.19
N GLN A 62 -2.22 0.54 7.51
CA GLN A 62 -1.26 1.09 8.47
C GLN A 62 -0.02 0.19 8.70
N GLY A 63 -0.13 -1.12 8.47
CA GLY A 63 0.93 -2.12 8.70
C GLY A 63 2.11 -2.05 7.73
N GLN A 64 2.01 -1.26 6.65
CA GLN A 64 3.11 -1.11 5.70
C GLN A 64 4.18 -0.15 6.18
N TYR A 65 3.88 0.83 7.04
CA TYR A 65 4.85 1.87 7.41
C TYR A 65 6.04 1.32 8.19
N GLN A 66 5.84 0.37 9.11
CA GLN A 66 6.95 -0.22 9.88
C GLN A 66 7.79 -1.21 9.05
N LEU A 67 7.18 -1.96 8.13
CA LEU A 67 7.93 -2.85 7.24
C LEU A 67 8.71 -2.05 6.17
N THR A 68 8.14 -0.97 5.62
CA THR A 68 8.86 -0.09 4.70
C THR A 68 9.97 0.70 5.37
N GLU A 69 9.82 1.09 6.64
CA GLU A 69 10.86 1.80 7.37
C GLU A 69 12.04 0.89 7.70
N LEU A 70 11.79 -0.34 8.17
CA LEU A 70 12.87 -1.32 8.40
C LEU A 70 13.55 -1.76 7.10
N THR A 71 12.79 -2.09 6.05
CA THR A 71 13.40 -2.42 4.74
C THR A 71 14.11 -1.21 4.12
N GLY A 72 13.66 0.02 4.43
CA GLY A 72 14.33 1.25 4.05
C GLY A 72 15.68 1.43 4.75
N GLN A 73 15.73 1.20 6.06
CA GLN A 73 16.96 1.25 6.86
C GLN A 73 17.95 0.15 6.44
N GLU A 74 17.48 -1.08 6.22
CA GLU A 74 18.32 -2.19 5.76
C GLU A 74 18.95 -1.89 4.39
N ARG A 75 18.17 -1.37 3.43
CA ARG A 75 18.70 -0.94 2.13
C ARG A 75 19.70 0.20 2.23
N ALA A 76 19.44 1.19 3.09
CA ALA A 76 20.36 2.30 3.29
C ALA A 76 21.71 1.82 3.86
N LEU A 77 21.68 0.97 4.88
CA LEU A 77 22.87 0.38 5.49
C LEU A 77 23.63 -0.53 4.52
N SER A 78 22.93 -1.29 3.68
CA SER A 78 23.57 -2.12 2.65
C SER A 78 24.30 -1.28 1.61
N GLN A 79 23.68 -0.18 1.15
CA GLN A 79 24.29 0.72 0.17
C GLN A 79 25.53 1.43 0.75
N GLU A 80 25.47 1.82 2.02
CA GLU A 80 26.60 2.42 2.72
C GLU A 80 27.76 1.44 2.89
N ASN A 81 27.47 0.19 3.27
CA ASN A 81 28.50 -0.85 3.37
C ASN A 81 29.15 -1.15 2.01
N GLU A 82 28.37 -1.20 0.93
CA GLU A 82 28.92 -1.42 -0.42
C GLU A 82 29.82 -0.26 -0.84
N ALA A 83 29.40 0.99 -0.59
CA ALA A 83 30.20 2.18 -0.86
C ALA A 83 31.51 2.19 -0.06
N LEU A 84 31.47 1.84 1.23
CA LEU A 84 32.65 1.74 2.08
C LEU A 84 33.57 0.59 1.65
N THR A 85 33.02 -0.53 1.18
CA THR A 85 33.80 -1.65 0.66
C THR A 85 34.55 -1.22 -0.61
N GLN A 86 33.89 -0.50 -1.51
CA GLN A 86 34.54 0.07 -2.70
C GLN A 86 35.65 1.06 -2.33
N ASP A 87 35.46 1.87 -1.28
CA ASP A 87 36.49 2.76 -0.77
C ASP A 87 37.70 1.98 -0.22
N ILE A 88 37.45 0.88 0.50
CA ILE A 88 38.52 0.01 1.00
C ILE A 88 39.27 -0.64 -0.15
N GLU A 89 38.58 -1.19 -1.15
CA GLU A 89 39.17 -1.78 -2.34
C GLU A 89 40.02 -0.75 -3.11
N ALA A 90 39.50 0.45 -3.30
CA ALA A 90 40.26 1.53 -3.92
C ALA A 90 41.50 1.90 -3.10
N ASN A 91 41.37 2.07 -1.78
CA ASN A 91 42.50 2.45 -0.93
C ASN A 91 43.55 1.35 -0.78
N SER A 92 43.13 0.08 -0.77
CA SER A 92 43.99 -1.10 -0.68
C SER A 92 44.58 -1.51 -2.03
N ALA A 93 44.15 -0.88 -3.13
CA ALA A 93 44.66 -1.17 -4.45
C ALA A 93 46.20 -1.01 -4.49
N PRO A 94 46.95 -1.95 -5.11
CA PRO A 94 48.41 -1.95 -5.10
C PRO A 94 49.03 -0.62 -5.55
N GLN A 95 48.46 0.01 -6.57
CA GLN A 95 48.87 1.30 -7.09
C GLN A 95 48.65 2.45 -6.10
N ASN A 96 47.56 2.43 -5.32
CA ASN A 96 47.25 3.45 -4.33
C ASN A 96 48.15 3.29 -3.09
N LEU A 97 48.42 2.05 -2.68
CA LEU A 97 49.37 1.74 -1.62
C LEU A 97 50.80 2.12 -2.03
N ALA A 98 51.22 1.78 -3.25
CA ALA A 98 52.55 2.13 -3.76
C ALA A 98 52.76 3.65 -3.84
N ALA A 99 51.76 4.40 -4.31
CA ALA A 99 51.82 5.86 -4.35
C ALA A 99 51.98 6.47 -2.94
N ARG A 100 51.14 6.06 -1.99
CA ARG A 100 51.22 6.53 -0.59
C ARG A 100 52.53 6.11 0.10
N ALA A 101 53.02 4.91 -0.20
CA ALA A 101 54.29 4.41 0.31
C ALA A 101 55.45 5.27 -0.21
N ASN A 102 55.44 5.61 -1.51
CA ASN A 102 56.45 6.47 -2.12
C ASN A 102 56.39 7.91 -1.56
N ASP A 103 55.20 8.46 -1.31
CA ASP A 103 55.02 9.75 -0.64
C ASP A 103 55.63 9.77 0.78
N LEU A 104 55.55 8.64 1.49
CA LEU A 104 56.21 8.43 2.78
C LEU A 104 57.72 8.15 2.66
N GLY A 105 58.25 8.12 1.43
CA GLY A 105 59.66 7.87 1.14
C GLY A 105 60.07 6.39 1.19
N MET A 106 59.10 5.47 1.31
CA MET A 106 59.35 4.03 1.23
C MET A 106 59.68 3.62 -0.21
N VAL A 107 60.53 2.61 -0.33
CA VAL A 107 61.05 2.11 -1.62
C VAL A 107 60.76 0.61 -1.68
N PRO A 108 60.34 0.06 -2.83
CA PRO A 108 60.17 -1.37 -2.98
C PRO A 108 61.48 -2.13 -2.66
N ALA A 109 61.34 -3.23 -1.92
CA ALA A 109 62.47 -4.10 -1.59
C ALA A 109 62.89 -4.91 -2.82
N GLN A 110 64.17 -4.85 -3.18
CA GLN A 110 64.73 -5.58 -4.31
C GLN A 110 65.11 -7.02 -3.96
N ASP A 111 65.39 -7.27 -2.68
CA ASP A 111 65.76 -8.57 -2.15
C ASP A 111 65.09 -8.79 -0.80
N VAL A 112 64.59 -10.00 -0.56
CA VAL A 112 63.83 -10.34 0.66
C VAL A 112 64.58 -11.39 1.46
N GLY A 113 64.78 -11.12 2.75
CA GLY A 113 65.29 -12.12 3.67
C GLY A 113 64.24 -13.20 3.92
N SER A 114 64.68 -14.45 4.07
CA SER A 114 63.79 -15.57 4.37
C SER A 114 64.20 -16.27 5.66
N ILE A 115 63.23 -16.82 6.37
CA ILE A 115 63.42 -17.58 7.60
C ILE A 115 62.93 -18.99 7.33
N ASN A 116 63.80 -19.98 7.46
CA ASN A 116 63.42 -21.38 7.38
C ASN A 116 62.87 -21.82 8.74
N VAL A 117 61.57 -22.08 8.81
CA VAL A 117 60.85 -22.43 10.05
C VAL A 117 61.23 -23.80 10.60
N ASP A 118 61.71 -24.72 9.77
CA ASP A 118 62.08 -26.08 10.18
C ASP A 118 63.49 -26.13 10.77
N THR A 119 64.44 -25.40 10.18
CA THR A 119 65.85 -25.37 10.63
C THR A 119 66.18 -24.18 11.54
N GLY A 120 65.32 -23.18 11.59
CA GLY A 120 65.56 -21.93 12.32
C GLY A 120 66.61 -21.02 11.67
N ASP A 121 67.03 -21.32 10.43
CA ASP A 121 68.04 -20.54 9.71
C ASP A 121 67.42 -19.26 9.14
N VAL A 122 68.15 -18.14 9.28
CA VAL A 122 67.72 -16.82 8.80
C VAL A 122 68.68 -16.37 7.72
N THR A 123 68.20 -16.30 6.48
CA THR A 123 68.94 -15.72 5.36
C THR A 123 68.58 -14.23 5.24
N PRO A 124 69.49 -13.31 5.56
CA PRO A 124 69.23 -11.87 5.43
C PRO A 124 69.22 -11.44 3.95
N PRO A 125 68.55 -10.33 3.60
CA PRO A 125 68.58 -9.76 2.26
C PRO A 125 70.00 -9.28 1.90
N SER A 126 70.38 -9.36 0.62
CA SER A 126 71.76 -9.09 0.17
C SER A 126 72.21 -7.64 0.30
N ALA A 127 71.28 -6.67 0.28
CA ALA A 127 71.58 -5.24 0.44
C ALA A 127 70.34 -4.43 0.86
N PRO A 128 70.51 -3.25 1.48
CA PRO A 128 69.43 -2.29 1.71
C PRO A 128 68.77 -1.85 0.40
N ALA A 129 67.45 -1.60 0.43
CA ALA A 129 66.74 -1.10 -0.74
C ALA A 129 67.21 0.32 -1.10
N GLU A 130 67.78 0.49 -2.29
CA GLU A 130 68.22 1.79 -2.80
C GLU A 130 67.09 2.52 -3.51
N LYS A 131 66.96 3.81 -3.23
CA LYS A 131 65.98 4.70 -3.86
C LYS A 131 66.42 4.98 -5.30
N LYS A 132 66.07 4.08 -6.21
CA LYS A 132 66.26 4.29 -7.64
C LYS A 132 65.15 5.22 -8.16
N ASP A 133 65.54 6.17 -9.00
CA ASP A 133 64.65 7.20 -9.51
C ASP A 133 63.35 6.59 -10.05
N SER A 134 62.23 7.19 -9.64
CA SER A 134 60.83 6.84 -9.92
C SER A 134 60.67 5.65 -10.87
N GLN A 135 60.64 4.43 -10.33
CA GLN A 135 60.09 3.30 -11.08
C GLN A 135 58.58 3.51 -11.20
N ASP A 136 58.25 4.29 -12.22
CA ASP A 136 57.05 4.37 -13.02
C ASP A 136 55.88 3.54 -12.47
N ILE A 137 55.07 4.16 -11.60
CA ILE A 137 53.71 3.71 -11.40
C ILE A 137 53.00 3.98 -12.74
N LEU A 138 53.13 3.02 -13.66
CA LEU A 138 52.71 3.12 -15.07
C LEU A 138 51.20 3.36 -15.22
N VAL A 139 50.45 3.18 -14.13
CA VAL A 139 49.00 3.36 -14.05
C VAL A 139 48.70 4.33 -12.90
N PRO A 140 48.08 5.48 -13.18
CA PRO A 140 47.66 6.41 -12.15
C PRO A 140 46.81 5.71 -11.07
N PRO A 141 46.96 6.10 -9.79
CA PRO A 141 46.12 5.59 -8.72
C PRO A 141 44.63 5.73 -9.07
N ALA A 142 43.84 4.69 -8.81
CA ALA A 142 42.41 4.70 -9.13
C ALA A 142 41.64 5.55 -8.11
N GLU A 143 40.91 6.55 -8.58
CA GLU A 143 40.12 7.48 -7.77
C GLU A 143 38.64 7.05 -7.61
N MET A 144 38.36 5.74 -7.54
CA MET A 144 36.98 5.28 -7.28
C MET A 144 36.66 5.42 -5.79
N LYS A 145 35.90 6.45 -5.43
CA LYS A 145 35.38 6.68 -4.09
C LYS A 145 33.87 6.41 -4.09
N GLY A 146 33.49 5.20 -3.67
CA GLY A 146 32.12 4.70 -3.62
C GLY A 146 31.23 5.55 -2.70
N SER A 147 31.79 6.09 -1.60
CA SER A 147 31.07 6.99 -0.70
C SER A 147 30.61 8.29 -1.38
N ASP A 148 31.45 8.89 -2.21
CA ASP A 148 31.11 10.12 -2.94
C ASP A 148 30.02 9.86 -4.00
N ALA A 149 30.01 8.68 -4.62
CA ALA A 149 28.97 8.28 -5.55
C ALA A 149 27.63 8.00 -4.85
N ALA A 150 27.66 7.38 -3.67
CA ALA A 150 26.49 7.16 -2.83
C ALA A 150 25.87 8.49 -2.36
N GLU A 151 26.71 9.45 -1.94
CA GLU A 151 26.26 10.78 -1.53
C GLU A 151 25.60 11.56 -2.68
N LYS A 152 26.20 11.53 -3.88
CA LYS A 152 25.61 12.14 -5.09
C LYS A 152 24.27 11.51 -5.46
N ASN A 153 24.15 10.19 -5.36
CA ASN A 153 22.88 9.49 -5.64
C ASN A 153 21.81 9.87 -4.61
N ARG A 154 22.18 10.05 -3.34
CA ARG A 154 21.27 10.50 -2.27
C ARG A 154 20.77 11.92 -2.51
N ALA A 155 21.68 12.86 -2.78
CA ALA A 155 21.33 14.24 -3.10
C ALA A 155 20.43 14.33 -4.35
N ALA A 156 20.72 13.55 -5.40
CA ALA A 156 19.88 13.50 -6.59
C ALA A 156 18.49 12.90 -6.32
N ALA A 157 18.38 11.95 -5.39
CA ALA A 157 17.10 11.38 -4.98
C ALA A 157 16.26 12.38 -4.19
N GLU A 158 16.88 13.15 -3.29
CA GLU A 158 16.24 14.23 -2.52
C GLU A 158 15.74 15.35 -3.45
N GLU A 159 16.57 15.81 -4.39
CA GLU A 159 16.18 16.82 -5.37
C GLU A 159 14.99 16.36 -6.23
N ARG A 160 14.98 15.08 -6.64
CA ARG A 160 13.86 14.49 -7.39
C ARG A 160 12.59 14.40 -6.55
N ALA A 161 12.71 14.08 -5.25
CA ALA A 161 11.58 14.03 -4.33
C ALA A 161 10.97 15.43 -4.14
N GLU A 162 11.81 16.46 -3.96
CA GLU A 162 11.34 17.85 -3.87
C GLU A 162 10.66 18.33 -5.15
N LYS A 163 11.22 18.03 -6.32
CA LYS A 163 10.59 18.38 -7.60
C LYS A 163 9.22 17.74 -7.76
N ARG A 164 9.09 16.45 -7.43
CA ARG A 164 7.80 15.75 -7.46
C ARG A 164 6.79 16.33 -6.48
N ALA A 165 7.23 16.69 -5.27
CA ALA A 165 6.36 17.32 -4.27
C ALA A 165 5.88 18.71 -4.73
N LYS A 166 6.75 19.50 -5.37
CA LYS A 166 6.39 20.80 -5.96
C LYS A 166 5.41 20.63 -7.14
N GLU A 167 5.66 19.69 -8.05
CA GLU A 167 4.74 19.38 -9.16
C GLU A 167 3.37 18.89 -8.67
N GLU A 168 3.32 18.05 -7.62
CA GLU A 168 2.07 17.57 -7.05
C GLU A 168 1.30 18.68 -6.32
N ALA A 169 2.01 19.57 -5.63
CA ALA A 169 1.43 20.77 -5.01
C ALA A 169 0.84 21.69 -6.08
N GLU A 170 1.59 21.97 -7.17
CA GLU A 170 1.13 22.78 -8.29
C GLU A 170 -0.13 22.19 -8.96
N LYS A 171 -0.15 20.87 -9.19
CA LYS A 171 -1.34 20.17 -9.71
C LYS A 171 -2.54 20.29 -8.77
N LYS A 172 -2.35 20.15 -7.45
CA LYS A 172 -3.42 20.34 -6.46
C LYS A 172 -3.95 21.77 -6.44
N THR A 173 -3.09 22.78 -6.55
CA THR A 173 -3.53 24.17 -6.66
C THR A 173 -4.29 24.43 -7.95
N ALA A 174 -3.80 23.93 -9.09
CA ALA A 174 -4.49 24.08 -10.38
C ALA A 174 -5.87 23.39 -10.38
N GLN A 175 -5.96 22.20 -9.77
CA GLN A 175 -7.22 21.48 -9.62
C GLN A 175 -8.21 22.27 -8.76
N ARG A 176 -7.78 22.79 -7.60
CA ARG A 176 -8.62 23.62 -6.71
C ARG A 176 -9.11 24.90 -7.39
N GLU A 177 -8.26 25.54 -8.19
CA GLU A 177 -8.61 26.74 -8.94
C GLU A 177 -9.62 26.44 -10.06
N ALA A 178 -9.47 25.29 -10.73
CA ALA A 178 -10.44 24.79 -11.71
C ALA A 178 -11.79 24.45 -11.07
N ASP A 179 -11.78 23.78 -9.91
CA ASP A 179 -12.99 23.44 -9.16
C ASP A 179 -13.72 24.71 -8.70
N ARG A 180 -12.99 25.71 -8.21
CA ARG A 180 -13.55 27.01 -7.82
C ARG A 180 -14.15 27.77 -9.01
N LYS A 181 -13.48 27.79 -10.16
CA LYS A 181 -14.05 28.40 -11.39
C LYS A 181 -15.30 27.66 -11.88
N ALA A 182 -15.34 26.34 -11.73
CA ALA A 182 -16.51 25.54 -12.06
C ALA A 182 -17.68 25.81 -11.10
N GLU A 183 -17.40 26.10 -9.84
CA GLU A 183 -18.41 26.50 -8.84
C GLU A 183 -18.95 27.92 -9.10
N GLU A 184 -18.08 28.90 -9.34
CA GLU A 184 -18.49 30.26 -9.76
C GLU A 184 -19.33 30.24 -11.05
N ALA A 185 -18.97 29.40 -12.03
CA ALA A 185 -19.75 29.23 -13.26
C ALA A 185 -21.12 28.55 -13.03
N ARG A 186 -21.27 27.74 -11.98
CA ARG A 186 -22.56 27.13 -11.59
C ARG A 186 -23.48 28.15 -10.90
N ASP A 187 -22.92 29.01 -10.05
CA ASP A 187 -23.67 30.07 -9.35
C ASP A 187 -24.19 31.15 -10.32
N LEU A 188 -23.47 31.44 -11.40
CA LEU A 188 -23.90 32.38 -12.44
C LEU A 188 -25.05 31.86 -13.33
N ASN A 189 -25.35 30.56 -13.28
CA ASN A 189 -26.41 29.90 -14.07
C ASN A 189 -27.66 29.56 -13.24
N GLY A 190 -27.80 30.14 -12.04
CA GLY A 190 -29.01 30.07 -11.21
C GLY A 190 -30.19 30.77 -11.88
N GLY A 191 -30.76 30.12 -12.89
CA GLY A 191 -31.93 30.57 -13.64
C GLY A 191 -33.10 30.79 -12.69
N SER A 192 -33.51 32.05 -12.56
CA SER A 192 -34.81 32.43 -12.04
C SER A 192 -35.89 31.90 -12.98
N ILE A 193 -36.41 30.71 -12.71
CA ILE A 193 -37.66 30.25 -13.32
C ILE A 193 -38.77 31.09 -12.68
N PRO A 194 -39.43 32.01 -13.42
CA PRO A 194 -40.53 32.78 -12.86
C PRO A 194 -41.67 31.82 -12.48
N ALA A 195 -42.26 32.04 -11.30
CA ALA A 195 -43.40 31.24 -10.84
C ALA A 195 -44.53 31.27 -11.88
N PRO A 196 -45.15 30.13 -12.23
CA PRO A 196 -46.22 30.09 -13.21
C PRO A 196 -47.42 30.89 -12.71
N SER A 197 -47.81 31.92 -13.45
CA SER A 197 -49.00 32.73 -13.18
C SER A 197 -50.24 31.84 -13.27
N GLN A 198 -50.84 31.49 -12.13
CA GLN A 198 -52.12 30.81 -12.10
C GLN A 198 -53.20 31.79 -12.57
N ARG A 199 -53.75 31.53 -13.76
CA ARG A 199 -54.96 32.21 -14.26
C ARG A 199 -56.12 31.81 -13.34
N ALA A 200 -56.59 32.75 -12.52
CA ALA A 200 -57.81 32.56 -11.74
C ALA A 200 -59.01 32.34 -12.71
N PRO A 201 -59.92 31.40 -12.41
CA PRO A 201 -61.08 31.14 -13.25
C PRO A 201 -62.13 32.21 -13.00
N GLY A 202 -62.49 32.99 -14.03
CA GLY A 202 -63.66 33.88 -13.95
C GLY A 202 -63.61 35.22 -14.68
N GLN A 203 -62.95 35.33 -15.83
CA GLN A 203 -63.18 36.40 -16.81
C GLN A 203 -63.10 35.82 -18.23
#